data_AF-A0A2H6BFU0-F1
#
_entry.id   AF-A0A2H6BFU0-F1
#
_cell.length_a   1.000
_cell.length_b   1.000
_cell.length_c   1.000
_cell.angle_alpha   90.00
_cell.angle_beta   90.00
_cell.angle_gamma   90.00
#
_symmetry.space_group_name_H-M   'P 1'
#
loop_
_entity.id
_entity.type
_entity.pdbx_description
1 polymer ?
#
loop_
_entity_poly.entity_id
_entity_poly.type
_entity_poly.pdbx_seq_one_letter_code
_entity_poly.pdbx_strand_id
1 'polypeptide(L)'
;MPASAPRLWALLPKHRGDARMVEAAAAASGLDVVVKRLVFNPSGWLLNLRSQGSLFSVKAAARAQLTPPWPDVVLTAGKRSVPVALWIRAASGGRTRLAHFGRPSAPLGWFDLVVTTPQYGLPSRANVLVQRFPPTAPPEALPPVPPDIVALPRPRLMAIAGGDADPQRLDADAARRFAADAMARATASGGSVLAATSPRTSPAAVAALKETFATAPVPARLAIYGEGADDYRAFLAAADAFLVTDDSASMIAEAAMRGAPVALFPLPRRPGPTLRAYGAVEAVARRTRTGTQALNAAIGWGLVRGNRDIDLFVQALAKDGLLDGGPRAAEVAAAELAEVGAQVRRLAHADHA
;
A
#
# COMPACT_ATOMS: atom_id res chain seq x y z
N MET A 1 32.83 -26.64 -4.09
CA MET A 1 31.43 -26.79 -3.63
C MET A 1 30.58 -25.90 -4.53
N PRO A 2 29.42 -26.35 -5.04
CA PRO A 2 28.55 -25.44 -5.79
C PRO A 2 28.17 -24.26 -4.88
N ALA A 3 28.21 -23.04 -5.41
CA ALA A 3 27.77 -21.85 -4.68
C ALA A 3 26.33 -22.08 -4.23
N SER A 4 26.05 -21.93 -2.93
CA SER A 4 24.69 -22.06 -2.42
C SER A 4 23.79 -21.03 -3.09
N ALA A 5 22.59 -21.42 -3.50
CA ALA A 5 21.63 -20.49 -4.07
C ALA A 5 21.40 -19.30 -3.13
N PRO A 6 21.32 -18.06 -3.65
CA PRO A 6 21.10 -16.87 -2.84
C PRO A 6 19.81 -16.98 -2.01
N ARG A 7 19.91 -16.62 -0.74
CA ARG A 7 18.83 -16.70 0.24
C ARG A 7 18.16 -15.36 0.45
N LEU A 8 16.84 -15.34 0.30
CA LEU A 8 16.01 -14.16 0.59
C LEU A 8 15.26 -14.33 1.90
N TRP A 9 15.29 -13.32 2.76
CA TRP A 9 14.38 -13.24 3.91
C TRP A 9 13.27 -12.23 3.66
N ALA A 10 12.02 -12.68 3.76
CA ALA A 10 10.84 -11.83 3.69
C ALA A 10 10.34 -11.52 5.10
N LEU A 11 10.56 -10.29 5.59
CA LEU A 11 10.09 -9.88 6.91
C LEU A 11 8.65 -9.37 6.82
N LEU A 12 7.69 -10.15 7.30
CA LEU A 12 6.27 -9.82 7.21
C LEU A 12 5.80 -9.05 8.44
N PRO A 13 5.40 -7.77 8.31
CA PRO A 13 4.79 -7.02 9.40
C PRO A 13 3.33 -7.43 9.62
N LYS A 14 2.74 -7.02 10.75
CA LYS A 14 1.31 -7.23 11.05
C LYS A 14 0.37 -6.54 10.04
N HIS A 15 0.79 -5.42 9.45
CA HIS A 15 -0.04 -4.66 8.50
C HIS A 15 -0.14 -5.43 7.18
N ARG A 16 -1.35 -5.89 6.82
CA ARG A 16 -1.61 -6.79 5.69
C ARG A 16 -1.18 -6.18 4.34
N GLY A 17 -1.38 -4.88 4.15
CA GLY A 17 -0.94 -4.19 2.93
C GLY A 17 0.58 -4.18 2.77
N ASP A 18 1.31 -3.95 3.86
CA ASP A 18 2.78 -3.97 3.88
C ASP A 18 3.31 -5.38 3.63
N ALA A 19 2.68 -6.38 4.27
CA ALA A 19 3.02 -7.79 4.07
C ALA A 19 2.82 -8.23 2.61
N ARG A 20 1.71 -7.83 1.97
CA ARG A 20 1.43 -8.14 0.56
C ARG A 20 2.51 -7.60 -0.38
N MET A 21 3.05 -6.41 -0.12
CA MET A 21 4.15 -5.86 -0.93
C MET A 21 5.42 -6.71 -0.85
N VAL A 22 5.77 -7.13 0.37
CA VAL A 22 6.94 -8.00 0.61
C VAL A 22 6.73 -9.37 -0.05
N GLU A 23 5.56 -9.97 0.11
CA GLU A 23 5.21 -11.27 -0.48
C GLU A 23 5.26 -11.22 -2.01
N ALA A 24 4.67 -10.19 -2.62
CA ALA A 24 4.66 -10.00 -4.07
C ALA A 24 6.07 -9.86 -4.64
N ALA A 25 6.90 -9.01 -4.04
CA ALA A 25 8.27 -8.81 -4.49
C ALA A 25 9.15 -10.04 -4.25
N ALA A 26 8.93 -10.77 -3.14
CA ALA A 26 9.62 -12.02 -2.88
C ALA A 26 9.29 -13.07 -3.95
N ALA A 27 8.01 -13.25 -4.28
CA ALA A 27 7.57 -14.15 -5.34
C ALA A 27 8.14 -13.76 -6.72
N ALA A 28 8.06 -12.46 -7.09
CA ALA A 28 8.58 -11.94 -8.36
C ALA A 28 10.12 -12.08 -8.48
N SER A 29 10.82 -12.19 -7.36
CA SER A 29 12.27 -12.41 -7.37
C SER A 29 12.65 -13.82 -7.85
N GLY A 30 11.80 -14.83 -7.66
CA GLY A 30 12.12 -16.22 -8.01
C GLY A 30 13.25 -16.85 -7.19
N LEU A 31 13.68 -16.19 -6.09
CA LEU A 31 14.69 -16.68 -5.15
C LEU A 31 14.08 -17.65 -4.13
N ASP A 32 14.93 -18.39 -3.41
CA ASP A 32 14.49 -19.18 -2.26
C ASP A 32 14.11 -18.25 -1.09
N VAL A 33 12.83 -18.26 -0.71
CA VAL A 33 12.23 -17.31 0.24
C VAL A 33 12.04 -17.95 1.60
N VAL A 34 12.73 -17.41 2.61
CA VAL A 34 12.46 -17.72 4.02
C VAL A 34 11.59 -16.62 4.62
N VAL A 35 10.34 -16.96 4.92
CA VAL A 35 9.41 -16.02 5.55
C VAL A 35 9.68 -15.90 7.04
N LYS A 36 9.85 -14.66 7.54
CA LYS A 36 10.00 -14.35 8.97
C LYS A 36 8.87 -13.41 9.40
N ARG A 37 7.94 -13.91 10.23
CA ARG A 37 6.81 -13.10 10.70
C ARG A 37 7.23 -12.26 11.91
N LEU A 38 7.11 -10.94 11.79
CA LEU A 38 7.47 -10.01 12.86
C LEU A 38 6.27 -9.74 13.77
N VAL A 39 6.47 -10.03 15.06
CA VAL A 39 5.51 -9.67 16.11
C VAL A 39 6.18 -8.68 17.04
N PHE A 40 5.53 -7.54 17.26
CA PHE A 40 6.14 -6.44 17.98
C PHE A 40 5.49 -6.17 19.35
N ASN A 41 6.27 -5.59 20.26
CA ASN A 41 5.83 -5.17 21.59
C ASN A 41 5.01 -3.86 21.49
N PRO A 42 4.11 -3.58 22.46
CA PRO A 42 3.38 -2.30 22.50
C PRO A 42 4.29 -1.07 22.64
N SER A 43 5.41 -1.24 23.34
CA SER A 43 6.40 -0.19 23.65
C SER A 43 7.34 0.19 22.49
N GLY A 44 7.21 -0.46 21.32
CA GLY A 44 8.15 -0.34 20.20
C GLY A 44 7.94 0.85 19.26
N TRP A 45 7.52 2.03 19.76
CA TRP A 45 7.27 3.22 18.94
C TRP A 45 8.52 4.08 18.68
N LEU A 46 9.60 3.85 19.43
CA LEU A 46 10.87 4.54 19.26
C LEU A 46 11.47 4.26 17.88
N LEU A 47 11.66 5.32 17.09
CA LEU A 47 12.44 5.25 15.86
C LEU A 47 13.87 4.93 16.25
N ASN A 48 14.36 3.75 15.90
CA ASN A 48 15.77 3.47 16.06
C ASN A 48 16.52 4.15 14.90
N LEU A 49 16.98 5.38 15.14
CA LEU A 49 17.87 6.12 14.25
C LEU A 49 19.32 5.65 14.37
N ARG A 50 19.55 4.42 14.82
CA ARG A 50 20.87 3.81 14.89
C ARG A 50 21.07 2.98 13.62
N SER A 51 22.16 3.22 12.91
CA SER A 51 22.53 2.47 11.69
C SER A 51 22.70 0.97 11.94
N GLN A 52 22.99 0.56 13.18
CA GLN A 52 23.14 -0.85 13.57
C GLN A 52 21.81 -1.58 13.85
N GLY A 53 20.67 -0.87 13.88
CA GLY A 53 19.37 -1.47 14.13
C GLY A 53 19.16 -2.00 15.56
N SER A 54 18.04 -2.68 15.79
CA SER A 54 17.73 -3.33 17.07
C SER A 54 16.53 -4.27 16.97
N LEU A 55 16.52 -5.31 17.82
CA LEU A 55 15.38 -6.20 18.05
C LEU A 55 14.53 -5.82 19.27
N PHE A 56 14.80 -4.68 19.93
CA PHE A 56 14.12 -4.28 21.17
C PHE A 56 12.58 -4.24 21.03
N SER A 57 12.07 -3.86 19.86
CA SER A 57 10.64 -3.77 19.60
C SER A 57 10.00 -5.10 19.21
N VAL A 58 10.76 -6.19 19.08
CA VAL A 58 10.31 -7.51 18.59
C VAL A 58 10.11 -8.47 19.77
N LYS A 59 9.01 -9.23 19.77
CA LYS A 59 8.73 -10.25 20.79
C LYS A 59 9.76 -11.38 20.74
N ALA A 60 10.03 -12.00 21.88
CA ALA A 60 11.03 -13.07 22.04
C ALA A 60 10.87 -14.21 21.03
N ALA A 61 9.64 -14.70 20.81
CA ALA A 61 9.35 -15.79 19.87
C ALA A 61 9.69 -15.45 18.40
N ALA A 62 9.47 -14.20 17.98
CA ALA A 62 9.85 -13.75 16.64
C ALA A 62 11.36 -13.50 16.54
N ARG A 63 11.98 -12.99 17.61
CA ARG A 63 13.43 -12.81 17.71
C ARG A 63 14.20 -14.13 17.62
N ALA A 64 13.69 -15.20 18.22
CA ALA A 64 14.31 -16.53 18.18
C ALA A 64 14.45 -17.11 16.76
N GLN A 65 13.66 -16.61 15.80
CA GLN A 65 13.72 -17.04 14.40
C GLN A 65 14.78 -16.30 13.57
N LEU A 66 15.37 -15.23 14.11
CA LEU A 66 16.35 -14.38 13.43
C LEU A 66 17.78 -14.86 13.75
N THR A 67 18.10 -16.06 13.29
CA THR A 67 19.38 -16.74 13.50
C THR A 67 20.03 -17.12 12.17
N PRO A 68 21.36 -17.36 12.15
CA PRO A 68 22.05 -17.85 10.96
C PRO A 68 21.44 -19.16 10.40
N PRO A 69 21.63 -19.47 9.11
CA PRO A 69 22.44 -18.73 8.13
C PRO A 69 21.76 -17.43 7.68
N TRP A 70 22.52 -16.33 7.69
CA TRP A 70 22.05 -15.00 7.31
C TRP A 70 21.71 -14.94 5.81
N PRO A 71 20.70 -14.15 5.41
CA PRO A 71 20.31 -14.01 4.01
C PRO A 71 21.25 -13.08 3.24
N ASP A 72 21.28 -13.24 1.92
CA ASP A 72 21.94 -12.30 1.01
C ASP A 72 21.11 -11.03 0.85
N VAL A 73 19.78 -11.15 0.86
CA VAL A 73 18.85 -10.02 0.78
C VAL A 73 17.69 -10.12 1.77
N VAL A 74 17.34 -8.99 2.37
CA VAL A 74 16.18 -8.84 3.24
C VAL A 74 15.16 -7.90 2.59
N LEU A 75 13.93 -8.37 2.48
CA LEU A 75 12.78 -7.58 2.05
C LEU A 75 11.98 -7.11 3.26
N THR A 76 11.69 -5.80 3.32
CA THR A 76 10.95 -5.18 4.41
C THR A 76 9.93 -4.17 3.95
N ALA A 77 8.85 -3.99 4.72
CA ALA A 77 7.89 -2.91 4.52
C ALA A 77 7.46 -2.33 5.87
N GLY A 78 7.10 -1.04 5.86
CA GLY A 78 6.58 -0.33 7.02
C GLY A 78 7.64 0.04 8.05
N LYS A 79 7.33 1.06 8.87
CA LYS A 79 8.30 1.69 9.78
C LYS A 79 8.96 0.75 10.80
N ARG A 80 8.26 -0.30 11.25
CA ARG A 80 8.69 -1.15 12.38
C ARG A 80 9.69 -2.24 11.96
N SER A 81 9.74 -2.58 10.67
CA SER A 81 10.67 -3.58 10.14
C SER A 81 12.07 -2.99 9.91
N VAL A 82 12.19 -1.66 9.78
CA VAL A 82 13.47 -0.98 9.53
C VAL A 82 14.55 -1.32 10.57
N PRO A 83 14.32 -1.20 11.90
CA PRO A 83 15.36 -1.55 12.88
C PRO A 83 15.78 -3.01 12.85
N VAL A 84 14.86 -3.91 12.45
CA VAL A 84 15.13 -5.34 12.33
C VAL A 84 16.03 -5.62 11.12
N ALA A 85 15.74 -4.99 9.98
CA ALA A 85 16.54 -5.11 8.76
C ALA A 85 17.99 -4.64 8.99
N LEU A 86 18.17 -3.47 9.60
CA LEU A 86 19.49 -2.93 9.93
C LEU A 86 20.25 -3.84 10.92
N TRP A 87 19.53 -4.43 11.89
CA TRP A 87 20.13 -5.37 12.83
C TRP A 87 20.60 -6.66 12.14
N ILE A 88 19.81 -7.20 11.22
CA ILE A 88 20.20 -8.38 10.43
C ILE A 88 21.46 -8.08 9.61
N ARG A 89 21.52 -6.91 8.95
CA ARG A 89 22.72 -6.48 8.22
C ARG A 89 23.93 -6.41 9.14
N ALA A 90 23.81 -5.79 10.32
CA ALA A 90 24.89 -5.75 11.29
C ALA A 90 25.31 -7.16 11.76
N ALA A 91 24.35 -8.02 12.09
CA ALA A 91 24.60 -9.40 12.53
C ALA A 91 25.22 -10.29 11.45
N SER A 92 24.98 -9.98 10.17
CA SER A 92 25.61 -10.65 9.02
C SER A 92 27.05 -10.20 8.74
N GLY A 93 27.55 -9.18 9.46
CA GLY A 93 28.85 -8.54 9.16
C GLY A 93 28.78 -7.58 7.96
N GLY A 94 27.60 -7.03 7.65
CA GLY A 94 27.39 -6.09 6.55
C GLY A 94 27.05 -6.72 5.19
N ARG A 95 27.04 -8.05 5.09
CA ARG A 95 26.82 -8.81 3.84
C ARG A 95 25.37 -8.81 3.36
N THR A 96 24.40 -8.79 4.27
CA THR A 96 22.99 -8.75 3.87
C THR A 96 22.60 -7.41 3.26
N ARG A 97 22.09 -7.45 2.03
CA ARG A 97 21.51 -6.31 1.30
C ARG A 97 20.08 -6.04 1.74
N LEU A 98 19.67 -4.77 1.74
CA LEU A 98 18.38 -4.32 2.25
C LEU A 98 17.52 -3.71 1.14
N ALA A 99 16.35 -4.30 0.90
CA ALA A 99 15.30 -3.72 0.07
C ALA A 99 14.07 -3.36 0.91
N HIS A 100 13.55 -2.15 0.75
CA HIS A 100 12.42 -1.63 1.53
C HIS A 100 11.28 -1.12 0.66
N PHE A 101 10.04 -1.46 1.02
CA PHE A 101 8.83 -1.03 0.33
C PHE A 101 8.10 0.10 1.06
N GLY A 102 7.71 1.12 0.30
CA GLY A 102 7.03 2.31 0.79
C GLY A 102 8.02 3.40 1.20
N ARG A 103 7.87 3.91 2.42
CA ARG A 103 8.80 4.90 2.99
C ARG A 103 9.48 4.35 4.24
N PRO A 104 10.81 4.16 4.21
CA PRO A 104 11.53 3.82 5.41
C PRO A 104 11.51 5.01 6.38
N SER A 105 11.33 4.74 7.66
CA SER A 105 11.48 5.75 8.72
C SER A 105 12.94 5.86 9.17
N ALA A 106 13.85 6.03 8.19
CA ALA A 106 15.31 6.09 8.35
C ALA A 106 15.94 6.74 7.10
N PRO A 107 17.22 7.17 7.15
CA PRO A 107 17.93 7.66 5.96
C PRO A 107 17.82 6.68 4.79
N LEU A 108 17.48 7.19 3.60
CA LEU A 108 17.31 6.31 2.43
C LEU A 108 18.62 5.63 2.03
N GLY A 109 19.77 6.27 2.29
CA GLY A 109 21.09 5.71 1.98
C GLY A 109 21.49 4.49 2.83
N TRP A 110 20.68 4.10 3.82
CA TRP A 110 20.92 2.88 4.59
C TRP A 110 20.40 1.62 3.90
N PHE A 111 19.62 1.78 2.82
CA PHE A 111 19.02 0.69 2.05
C PHE A 111 19.73 0.60 0.69
N ASP A 112 19.91 -0.62 0.21
CA ASP A 112 20.45 -0.86 -1.13
C ASP A 112 19.35 -0.64 -2.21
N LEU A 113 18.07 -0.82 -1.85
CA LEU A 113 16.91 -0.49 -2.68
C LEU A 113 15.73 0.01 -1.85
N VAL A 114 15.09 1.09 -2.29
CA VAL A 114 13.81 1.59 -1.77
C VAL A 114 12.81 1.62 -2.91
N VAL A 115 11.83 0.73 -2.88
CA VAL A 115 10.72 0.72 -3.84
C VAL A 115 9.57 1.50 -3.23
N THR A 116 9.12 2.54 -3.91
CA THR A 116 8.14 3.48 -3.38
C THR A 116 7.12 3.87 -4.44
N THR A 117 6.13 4.66 -4.04
CA THR A 117 5.07 5.19 -4.91
C THR A 117 4.99 6.71 -4.74
N PRO A 118 4.48 7.48 -5.73
CA PRO A 118 4.44 8.94 -5.69
C PRO A 118 3.90 9.55 -4.39
N GLN A 119 2.94 8.89 -3.73
CA GLN A 119 2.36 9.37 -2.47
C GLN A 119 3.35 9.63 -1.33
N TYR A 120 4.55 9.04 -1.37
CA TYR A 120 5.54 9.23 -0.32
C TYR A 120 6.47 10.42 -0.57
N GLY A 121 6.42 11.02 -1.77
CA GLY A 121 7.18 12.21 -2.13
C GLY A 121 8.69 12.08 -1.88
N LEU A 122 9.26 10.88 -2.04
CA LEU A 122 10.68 10.65 -1.76
C LEU A 122 11.55 11.33 -2.83
N PRO A 123 12.71 11.90 -2.43
CA PRO A 123 13.63 12.51 -3.38
C PRO A 123 14.22 11.48 -4.33
N SER A 124 14.45 11.89 -5.58
CA SER A 124 15.15 11.07 -6.58
C SER A 124 16.57 10.72 -6.10
N ARG A 125 16.91 9.44 -6.10
CA ARG A 125 18.21 8.87 -5.74
C ARG A 125 18.43 7.57 -6.51
N ALA A 126 19.70 7.19 -6.69
CA ALA A 126 20.06 5.96 -7.40
C ALA A 126 19.46 4.67 -6.81
N ASN A 127 19.22 4.66 -5.49
CA ASN A 127 18.63 3.52 -4.78
C ASN A 127 17.13 3.66 -4.54
N VAL A 128 16.45 4.66 -5.12
CA VAL A 128 15.01 4.89 -4.94
C VAL A 128 14.30 4.63 -6.27
N LEU A 129 13.49 3.58 -6.30
CA LEU A 129 12.66 3.19 -7.43
C LEU A 129 11.21 3.62 -7.17
N VAL A 130 10.74 4.63 -7.91
CA VAL A 130 9.36 5.13 -7.81
C VAL A 130 8.50 4.41 -8.84
N GLN A 131 7.61 3.52 -8.38
CA GLN A 131 6.64 2.78 -9.20
C GLN A 131 5.29 3.49 -9.20
N ARG A 132 4.50 3.35 -10.28
CA ARG A 132 3.12 3.86 -10.33
C ARG A 132 2.25 3.09 -9.35
N PHE A 133 2.44 1.77 -9.25
CA PHE A 133 1.68 0.93 -8.34
C PHE A 133 2.53 0.40 -7.18
N PRO A 134 1.95 0.20 -5.98
CA PRO A 134 2.62 -0.58 -4.95
C PRO A 134 2.84 -2.01 -5.48
N PRO A 135 4.01 -2.63 -5.20
CA PRO A 135 4.24 -4.01 -5.59
C PRO A 135 3.15 -4.88 -4.98
N THR A 136 2.34 -5.49 -5.81
CA THR A 136 1.26 -6.36 -5.37
C THR A 136 1.30 -7.58 -6.25
N ALA A 137 0.99 -8.75 -5.66
CA ALA A 137 0.95 -9.97 -6.45
C ALA A 137 -0.08 -9.78 -7.57
N PRO A 138 0.11 -10.45 -8.71
CA PRO A 138 -0.94 -10.51 -9.71
C PRO A 138 -2.25 -10.89 -9.01
N PRO A 139 -3.37 -10.24 -9.36
CA PRO A 139 -4.66 -10.62 -8.81
C PRO A 139 -4.85 -12.14 -8.99
N GLU A 140 -5.08 -12.83 -7.89
CA GLU A 140 -5.47 -14.24 -7.94
C GLU A 140 -6.76 -14.36 -8.77
N ALA A 141 -6.94 -15.49 -9.46
CA ALA A 141 -8.11 -15.74 -10.29
C ALA A 141 -9.39 -15.34 -9.52
N LEU A 142 -10.18 -14.45 -10.12
CA LEU A 142 -11.40 -13.98 -9.47
C LEU A 142 -12.39 -15.14 -9.37
N PRO A 143 -13.13 -15.25 -8.26
CA PRO A 143 -14.11 -16.31 -8.11
C PRO A 143 -15.22 -16.15 -9.15
N PRO A 144 -15.96 -17.24 -9.46
CA PRO A 144 -17.18 -17.13 -10.25
C PRO A 144 -18.16 -16.17 -9.56
N VAL A 145 -18.86 -15.36 -10.34
CA VAL A 145 -19.84 -14.39 -9.82
C VAL A 145 -21.13 -15.13 -9.43
N PRO A 146 -21.61 -14.99 -8.18
CA PRO A 146 -22.88 -15.53 -7.73
C PRO A 146 -24.07 -15.15 -8.65
N PRO A 147 -25.04 -16.06 -8.89
CA PRO A 147 -26.17 -15.80 -9.79
C PRO A 147 -27.01 -14.56 -9.45
N ASP A 148 -27.16 -14.26 -8.16
CA ASP A 148 -27.92 -13.09 -7.70
C ASP A 148 -27.20 -11.76 -8.01
N ILE A 149 -25.86 -11.76 -8.05
CA ILE A 149 -25.05 -10.62 -8.50
C ILE A 149 -25.05 -10.53 -10.03
N VAL A 150 -25.04 -11.67 -10.74
CA VAL A 150 -25.18 -11.71 -12.21
C VAL A 150 -26.51 -11.11 -12.66
N ALA A 151 -27.59 -11.35 -11.91
CA ALA A 151 -28.93 -10.87 -12.24
C ALA A 151 -29.12 -9.35 -12.05
N LEU A 152 -28.17 -8.64 -11.43
CA LEU A 152 -28.27 -7.20 -11.21
C LEU A 152 -28.15 -6.41 -12.53
N PRO A 153 -28.92 -5.31 -12.72
CA PRO A 153 -28.80 -4.44 -13.88
C PRO A 153 -27.39 -3.87 -14.06
N ARG A 154 -26.91 -3.86 -15.30
CA ARG A 154 -25.63 -3.23 -15.67
C ARG A 154 -25.83 -1.76 -16.04
N PRO A 155 -24.81 -0.90 -15.83
CA PRO A 155 -23.50 -1.22 -15.24
C PRO A 155 -23.57 -1.44 -13.73
N ARG A 156 -22.79 -2.41 -13.24
CA ARG A 156 -22.60 -2.68 -11.80
C ARG A 156 -21.44 -1.81 -11.29
N LEU A 157 -21.77 -0.74 -10.57
CA LEU A 157 -20.79 0.13 -9.95
C LEU A 157 -20.33 -0.49 -8.62
N MET A 158 -19.05 -0.86 -8.52
CA MET A 158 -18.47 -1.26 -7.26
C MET A 158 -18.01 -0.04 -6.46
N ALA A 159 -18.62 0.18 -5.29
CA ALA A 159 -18.30 1.28 -4.39
C ALA A 159 -17.47 0.77 -3.20
N ILE A 160 -16.18 1.08 -3.16
CA ILE A 160 -15.25 0.59 -2.13
C ILE A 160 -15.03 1.66 -1.06
N ALA A 161 -15.60 1.44 0.12
CA ALA A 161 -15.45 2.30 1.28
C ALA A 161 -14.22 1.89 2.10
N GLY A 162 -13.21 2.77 2.12
CA GLY A 162 -12.00 2.62 2.92
C GLY A 162 -12.24 2.89 4.40
N GLY A 163 -11.47 3.78 4.98
CA GLY A 163 -11.61 4.12 6.38
C GLY A 163 -10.77 5.31 6.78
N ASP A 164 -10.62 5.50 8.08
CA ASP A 164 -9.75 6.57 8.58
C ASP A 164 -8.29 6.29 8.20
N ALA A 165 -7.67 7.31 7.60
CA ALA A 165 -6.26 7.28 7.25
C ALA A 165 -5.75 8.71 7.21
N ASP A 166 -4.91 9.11 8.15
CA ASP A 166 -4.50 10.52 8.26
C ASP A 166 -3.94 11.08 6.94
N PRO A 167 -4.42 12.24 6.44
CA PRO A 167 -5.46 13.14 7.01
C PRO A 167 -6.93 12.83 6.68
N GLN A 168 -7.24 11.89 5.79
CA GLN A 168 -8.60 11.50 5.41
C GLN A 168 -9.40 10.93 6.59
N ARG A 169 -10.70 11.25 6.62
CA ARG A 169 -11.65 10.70 7.60
C ARG A 169 -12.90 10.17 6.90
N LEU A 170 -13.25 8.92 7.19
CA LEU A 170 -14.53 8.33 6.79
C LEU A 170 -15.43 8.32 8.02
N ASP A 171 -15.94 9.50 8.38
CA ASP A 171 -16.97 9.64 9.39
C ASP A 171 -18.36 9.30 8.83
N ALA A 172 -19.38 9.28 9.70
CA ALA A 172 -20.74 8.93 9.31
C ALA A 172 -21.31 9.85 8.22
N ASP A 173 -20.94 11.14 8.22
CA ASP A 173 -21.36 12.08 7.19
C ASP A 173 -20.70 11.78 5.84
N ALA A 174 -19.37 11.59 5.83
CA ALA A 174 -18.65 11.18 4.63
C ALA A 174 -19.17 9.86 4.07
N ALA A 175 -19.52 8.90 4.94
CA ALA A 175 -20.12 7.63 4.55
C ALA A 175 -21.50 7.80 3.88
N ARG A 176 -22.38 8.65 4.43
CA ARG A 176 -23.67 8.98 3.79
C ARG A 176 -23.48 9.61 2.42
N ARG A 177 -22.57 10.58 2.30
CA ARG A 177 -22.26 11.25 1.02
C ARG A 177 -21.66 10.28 -0.01
N PHE A 178 -20.81 9.36 0.44
CA PHE A 178 -20.23 8.31 -0.41
C PHE A 178 -21.32 7.38 -0.97
N ALA A 179 -22.21 6.87 -0.11
CA ALA A 179 -23.32 6.03 -0.54
C ALA A 179 -24.29 6.77 -1.46
N ALA A 180 -24.60 8.04 -1.15
CA ALA A 180 -25.44 8.88 -2.00
C ALA A 180 -24.82 9.09 -3.39
N ASP A 181 -23.52 9.36 -3.50
CA ASP A 181 -22.82 9.49 -4.79
C ASP A 181 -22.85 8.18 -5.59
N ALA A 182 -22.58 7.04 -4.94
CA ALA A 182 -22.68 5.73 -5.57
C ALA A 182 -24.09 5.45 -6.14
N MET A 183 -25.13 5.72 -5.36
CA MET A 183 -26.53 5.54 -5.78
C MET A 183 -26.92 6.51 -6.89
N ALA A 184 -26.48 7.78 -6.82
CA ALA A 184 -26.76 8.77 -7.86
C ALA A 184 -26.14 8.37 -9.20
N ARG A 185 -24.89 7.89 -9.19
CA ARG A 185 -24.20 7.38 -10.39
C ARG A 185 -24.91 6.16 -10.97
N ALA A 186 -25.25 5.18 -10.14
CA ALA A 186 -25.96 3.99 -10.58
C ALA A 186 -27.36 4.32 -11.12
N THR A 187 -28.08 5.26 -10.50
CA THR A 187 -29.38 5.75 -10.99
C THR A 187 -29.24 6.40 -12.35
N ALA A 188 -28.27 7.30 -12.52
CA ALA A 188 -28.03 8.00 -13.78
C ALA A 188 -27.66 7.04 -14.92
N SER A 189 -27.01 5.92 -14.62
CA SER A 189 -26.64 4.90 -15.60
C SER A 189 -27.67 3.77 -15.77
N GLY A 190 -28.78 3.77 -15.02
CA GLY A 190 -29.75 2.67 -15.00
C GLY A 190 -29.19 1.34 -14.45
N GLY A 191 -28.14 1.41 -13.63
CA GLY A 191 -27.36 0.27 -13.15
C GLY A 191 -27.65 -0.12 -11.70
N SER A 192 -26.65 -0.75 -11.07
CA SER A 192 -26.73 -1.25 -9.69
C SER A 192 -25.45 -0.96 -8.90
N VAL A 193 -25.54 -1.04 -7.56
CA VAL A 193 -24.41 -0.78 -6.66
C VAL A 193 -23.96 -2.06 -5.95
N LEU A 194 -22.66 -2.33 -6.02
CA LEU A 194 -21.97 -3.34 -5.23
C LEU A 194 -21.04 -2.63 -4.24
N ALA A 195 -21.54 -2.34 -3.03
CA ALA A 195 -20.79 -1.61 -2.02
C ALA A 195 -20.01 -2.57 -1.11
N ALA A 196 -18.75 -2.27 -0.81
CA ALA A 196 -17.96 -3.04 0.12
C ALA A 196 -17.22 -2.15 1.12
N THR A 197 -17.17 -2.55 2.39
CA THR A 197 -16.37 -1.90 3.42
C THR A 197 -14.98 -2.52 3.54
N SER A 198 -14.09 -1.88 4.29
CA SER A 198 -12.72 -2.33 4.53
C SER A 198 -12.48 -2.62 6.02
N PRO A 199 -11.37 -3.28 6.39
CA PRO A 199 -10.99 -3.47 7.80
C PRO A 199 -10.82 -2.18 8.61
N ARG A 200 -10.77 -1.02 7.93
CA ARG A 200 -10.59 0.31 8.54
C ARG A 200 -11.88 1.11 8.62
N THR A 201 -12.98 0.62 8.04
CA THR A 201 -14.27 1.31 8.12
C THR A 201 -14.78 1.29 9.55
N SER A 202 -15.04 2.46 10.13
CA SER A 202 -15.50 2.56 11.51
C SER A 202 -16.93 2.03 11.67
N PRO A 203 -17.33 1.55 12.86
CA PRO A 203 -18.72 1.12 13.10
C PRO A 203 -19.75 2.21 12.79
N ALA A 204 -19.44 3.47 13.08
CA ALA A 204 -20.29 4.60 12.77
C ALA A 204 -20.46 4.82 11.26
N ALA A 205 -19.39 4.67 10.48
CA ALA A 205 -19.45 4.70 9.02
C ALA A 205 -20.23 3.51 8.46
N VAL A 206 -20.01 2.30 8.99
CA VAL A 206 -20.77 1.10 8.60
C VAL A 206 -22.27 1.30 8.85
N ALA A 207 -22.66 1.81 10.01
CA ALA A 207 -24.06 2.09 10.33
C ALA A 207 -24.69 3.09 9.35
N ALA A 208 -23.96 4.17 9.04
CA ALA A 208 -24.40 5.17 8.07
C ALA A 208 -24.55 4.58 6.65
N LEU A 209 -23.63 3.70 6.22
CA LEU A 209 -23.75 3.00 4.93
C LEU A 209 -24.97 2.08 4.91
N LYS A 210 -25.19 1.28 5.98
CA LYS A 210 -26.37 0.41 6.11
C LYS A 210 -27.67 1.20 5.97
N GLU A 211 -27.81 2.27 6.75
CA GLU A 211 -28.98 3.15 6.73
C GLU A 211 -29.22 3.75 5.35
N THR A 212 -28.17 4.28 4.72
CA THR A 212 -28.30 4.96 3.43
C THR A 212 -28.67 3.99 2.31
N PHE A 213 -27.98 2.84 2.22
CA PHE A 213 -28.27 1.84 1.19
C PHE A 213 -29.61 1.11 1.39
N ALA A 214 -30.16 1.08 2.60
CA ALA A 214 -31.50 0.54 2.84
C ALA A 214 -32.60 1.35 2.12
N THR A 215 -32.33 2.62 1.80
CA THR A 215 -33.23 3.52 1.07
C THR A 215 -32.87 3.68 -0.41
N ALA A 216 -32.04 2.78 -0.95
CA ALA A 216 -31.54 2.90 -2.31
C ALA A 216 -32.66 2.85 -3.37
N PRO A 217 -32.69 3.80 -4.32
CA PRO A 217 -33.65 3.79 -5.43
C PRO A 217 -33.29 2.77 -6.53
N VAL A 218 -32.14 2.11 -6.41
CA VAL A 218 -31.59 1.13 -7.35
C VAL A 218 -31.18 -0.14 -6.59
N PRO A 219 -31.08 -1.30 -7.27
CA PRO A 219 -30.55 -2.51 -6.64
C PRO A 219 -29.16 -2.27 -6.04
N ALA A 220 -29.03 -2.53 -4.75
CA ALA A 220 -27.79 -2.39 -4.01
C ALA A 220 -27.48 -3.66 -3.21
N ARG A 221 -26.19 -4.01 -3.14
CA ARG A 221 -25.64 -5.01 -2.23
C ARG A 221 -24.54 -4.38 -1.41
N LEU A 222 -24.52 -4.66 -0.11
CA LEU A 222 -23.50 -4.15 0.81
C LEU A 222 -22.80 -5.33 1.48
N ALA A 223 -21.51 -5.51 1.17
CA ALA A 223 -20.62 -6.44 1.85
C ALA A 223 -19.86 -5.72 2.96
N ILE A 224 -19.89 -6.26 4.17
CA ILE A 224 -19.24 -5.64 5.32
C ILE A 224 -18.07 -6.51 5.75
N TYR A 225 -16.89 -5.90 5.80
CA TYR A 225 -15.69 -6.61 6.21
C TYR A 225 -15.87 -7.23 7.60
N GLY A 226 -15.69 -8.54 7.69
CA GLY A 226 -15.79 -9.32 8.93
C GLY A 226 -17.22 -9.71 9.33
N GLU A 227 -18.24 -9.38 8.52
CA GLU A 227 -19.63 -9.84 8.69
C GLU A 227 -20.05 -10.69 7.49
N GLY A 228 -20.62 -11.87 7.72
CA GLY A 228 -21.16 -12.72 6.65
C GLY A 228 -20.10 -13.31 5.71
N ALA A 229 -20.50 -13.57 4.46
CA ALA A 229 -19.61 -14.06 3.42
C ALA A 229 -18.75 -12.91 2.85
N ASP A 230 -17.50 -13.22 2.48
CA ASP A 230 -16.59 -12.24 1.87
C ASP A 230 -16.90 -12.06 0.37
N ASP A 231 -17.98 -11.35 0.09
CA ASP A 231 -18.43 -11.05 -1.28
C ASP A 231 -17.54 -10.04 -2.01
N TYR A 232 -16.52 -9.47 -1.33
CA TYR A 232 -15.63 -8.46 -1.91
C TYR A 232 -15.03 -8.93 -3.24
N ARG A 233 -14.54 -10.16 -3.30
CA ARG A 233 -13.93 -10.71 -4.52
C ARG A 233 -14.96 -10.99 -5.62
N ALA A 234 -16.17 -11.39 -5.25
CA ALA A 234 -17.26 -11.56 -6.22
C ALA A 234 -17.69 -10.20 -6.79
N PHE A 235 -17.72 -9.16 -5.96
CA PHE A 235 -18.01 -7.79 -6.41
C PHE A 235 -16.93 -7.27 -7.34
N LEU A 236 -15.64 -7.48 -7.01
CA LEU A 236 -14.52 -7.14 -7.90
C LEU A 236 -14.64 -7.81 -9.28
N ALA A 237 -15.13 -9.04 -9.32
CA ALA A 237 -15.31 -9.82 -10.55
C ALA A 237 -16.51 -9.35 -11.39
N ALA A 238 -17.55 -8.84 -10.74
CA ALA A 238 -18.77 -8.39 -11.40
C ALA A 238 -18.74 -6.91 -11.82
N ALA A 239 -17.82 -6.12 -11.27
CA ALA A 239 -17.77 -4.68 -11.42
C ALA A 239 -17.53 -4.24 -12.88
N ASP A 240 -18.34 -3.28 -13.32
CA ASP A 240 -18.24 -2.64 -14.64
C ASP A 240 -17.61 -1.24 -14.54
N ALA A 241 -17.56 -0.68 -13.33
CA ALA A 241 -16.91 0.57 -12.97
C ALA A 241 -16.64 0.58 -11.45
N PHE A 242 -15.73 1.44 -11.00
CA PHE A 242 -15.39 1.60 -9.59
C PHE A 242 -15.61 3.02 -9.09
N LEU A 243 -16.06 3.14 -7.84
CA LEU A 243 -15.98 4.34 -7.03
C LEU A 243 -15.20 4.00 -5.75
N VAL A 244 -14.02 4.58 -5.57
CA VAL A 244 -13.12 4.24 -4.45
C VAL A 244 -12.84 5.47 -3.61
N THR A 245 -12.86 5.35 -2.29
CA THR A 245 -12.44 6.45 -1.40
C THR A 245 -10.94 6.74 -1.53
N ASP A 246 -10.55 8.01 -1.45
CA ASP A 246 -9.18 8.47 -1.66
C ASP A 246 -8.22 8.26 -0.46
N ASP A 247 -8.45 7.28 0.40
CA ASP A 247 -7.62 7.03 1.60
C ASP A 247 -6.56 5.92 1.43
N SER A 248 -6.63 5.16 0.33
CA SER A 248 -5.82 3.96 0.12
C SER A 248 -5.34 3.76 -1.31
N ALA A 249 -4.03 3.91 -1.52
CA ALA A 249 -3.39 3.59 -2.79
C ALA A 249 -3.56 2.11 -3.19
N SER A 250 -3.61 1.18 -2.23
CA SER A 250 -3.78 -0.24 -2.55
C SER A 250 -5.17 -0.56 -3.10
N MET A 251 -6.23 0.09 -2.60
CA MET A 251 -7.58 -0.14 -3.13
C MET A 251 -7.72 0.48 -4.52
N ILE A 252 -7.18 1.69 -4.71
CA ILE A 252 -7.15 2.36 -6.01
C ILE A 252 -6.37 1.51 -7.03
N ALA A 253 -5.20 0.99 -6.62
CA ALA A 253 -4.40 0.09 -7.46
C ALA A 253 -5.16 -1.19 -7.84
N GLU A 254 -5.80 -1.85 -6.87
CA GLU A 254 -6.56 -3.07 -7.11
C GLU A 254 -7.70 -2.86 -8.11
N ALA A 255 -8.45 -1.77 -7.95
CA ALA A 255 -9.52 -1.35 -8.86
C ALA A 255 -8.99 -1.01 -10.26
N ALA A 256 -7.94 -0.20 -10.35
CA ALA A 256 -7.34 0.19 -11.63
C ALA A 256 -6.88 -1.03 -12.44
N MET A 257 -6.24 -2.00 -11.79
CA MET A 257 -5.78 -3.23 -12.42
C MET A 257 -6.92 -4.18 -12.84
N ARG A 258 -8.19 -3.90 -12.53
CA ARG A 258 -9.32 -4.70 -13.04
C ARG A 258 -9.67 -4.38 -14.49
N GLY A 259 -9.21 -3.24 -15.01
CA GLY A 259 -9.50 -2.79 -16.37
C GLY A 259 -10.89 -2.19 -16.56
N ALA A 260 -11.61 -1.90 -15.48
CA ALA A 260 -12.80 -1.05 -15.50
C ALA A 260 -12.44 0.37 -15.08
N PRO A 261 -13.18 1.40 -15.51
CA PRO A 261 -12.92 2.79 -15.14
C PRO A 261 -13.06 3.02 -13.64
N VAL A 262 -12.19 3.85 -13.08
CA VAL A 262 -12.11 4.13 -11.63
C VAL A 262 -12.36 5.62 -11.38
N ALA A 263 -13.46 5.92 -10.69
CA ALA A 263 -13.71 7.21 -10.09
C ALA A 263 -13.27 7.22 -8.62
N LEU A 264 -12.87 8.39 -8.11
CA LEU A 264 -12.52 8.57 -6.72
C LEU A 264 -13.53 9.43 -5.98
N PHE A 265 -13.80 9.04 -4.74
CA PHE A 265 -14.57 9.84 -3.81
C PHE A 265 -13.62 10.53 -2.80
N PRO A 266 -13.53 11.87 -2.82
CA PRO A 266 -12.64 12.60 -1.92
C PRO A 266 -13.21 12.61 -0.49
N LEU A 267 -12.43 12.12 0.46
CA LEU A 267 -12.79 12.17 1.88
C LEU A 267 -12.41 13.52 2.51
N PRO A 268 -13.17 13.97 3.52
CA PRO A 268 -12.79 15.17 4.26
C PRO A 268 -11.43 15.01 4.91
N ARG A 269 -10.58 16.04 4.76
CA ARG A 269 -9.23 16.09 5.34
C ARG A 269 -9.25 16.76 6.71
N ARG A 270 -8.82 16.04 7.74
CA ARG A 270 -8.63 16.56 9.10
C ARG A 270 -7.19 16.28 9.57
N PRO A 271 -6.19 17.01 9.02
CA PRO A 271 -4.80 16.80 9.39
C PRO A 271 -4.58 17.13 10.86
N GLY A 272 -3.83 16.27 11.55
CA GLY A 272 -3.36 16.52 12.91
C GLY A 272 -2.36 17.69 12.97
N PRO A 273 -2.04 18.20 14.17
CA PRO A 273 -1.19 19.38 14.36
C PRO A 273 0.20 19.22 13.72
N THR A 274 0.83 18.05 13.88
CA THR A 274 2.13 17.73 13.28
C THR A 274 2.09 17.83 11.76
N LEU A 275 1.01 17.34 11.15
CA LEU A 275 0.88 17.35 9.70
C LEU A 275 0.62 18.76 9.17
N ARG A 276 -0.15 19.58 9.90
CA ARG A 276 -0.34 21.00 9.57
C ARG A 276 0.98 21.78 9.63
N ALA A 277 1.76 21.57 10.70
CA ALA A 277 3.06 22.20 10.86
C ALA A 277 4.02 21.81 9.73
N TYR A 278 4.06 20.52 9.37
CA TYR A 278 4.84 20.05 8.24
C TYR A 278 4.41 20.71 6.92
N GLY A 279 3.10 20.77 6.63
CA GLY A 279 2.58 21.40 5.41
C GLY A 279 2.96 22.88 5.31
N ALA A 280 2.98 23.61 6.42
CA ALA A 280 3.43 25.00 6.46
C ALA A 280 4.94 25.13 6.16
N VAL A 281 5.77 24.29 6.78
CA VAL A 281 7.23 24.25 6.51
C VAL A 281 7.50 23.88 5.06
N GLU A 282 6.80 22.88 4.54
CA GLU A 282 6.91 22.44 3.16
C GLU A 282 6.53 23.56 2.19
N ALA A 283 5.42 24.25 2.41
CA ALA A 283 4.97 25.35 1.57
C ALA A 283 5.98 26.50 1.52
N VAL A 284 6.67 26.80 2.63
CA VAL A 284 7.74 27.80 2.67
C VAL A 284 8.99 27.29 1.97
N ALA A 285 9.43 26.06 2.26
CA ALA A 285 10.64 25.49 1.70
C ALA A 285 10.56 25.37 0.16
N ARG A 286 9.39 25.03 -0.38
CA ARG A 286 9.16 24.89 -1.82
C ARG A 286 9.15 26.22 -2.60
N ARG A 287 9.19 27.38 -1.93
CA ARG A 287 9.28 28.70 -2.59
C ARG A 287 10.65 28.97 -3.21
N THR A 288 11.69 28.31 -2.71
CA THR A 288 13.06 28.51 -3.21
C THR A 288 13.70 27.18 -3.59
N ARG A 289 14.64 27.22 -4.54
CA ARG A 289 15.43 26.06 -4.92
C ARG A 289 16.22 25.50 -3.74
N THR A 290 16.86 26.36 -2.97
CA THR A 290 17.66 25.98 -1.79
C THR A 290 16.79 25.38 -0.69
N GLY A 291 15.60 25.95 -0.42
CA GLY A 291 14.65 25.39 0.55
C GLY A 291 14.17 24.00 0.14
N THR A 292 13.86 23.81 -1.15
CA THR A 292 13.48 22.50 -1.70
C THR A 292 14.60 21.48 -1.54
N GLN A 293 15.85 21.87 -1.82
CA GLN A 293 17.02 21.02 -1.64
C GLN A 293 17.23 20.64 -0.17
N ALA A 294 17.11 21.61 0.75
CA ALA A 294 17.24 21.37 2.18
C ALA A 294 16.14 20.44 2.72
N LEU A 295 14.88 20.64 2.31
CA LEU A 295 13.77 19.77 2.67
C LEU A 295 13.98 18.35 2.12
N ASN A 296 14.36 18.21 0.85
CA ASN A 296 14.66 16.92 0.24
C ASN A 296 15.82 16.21 0.93
N ALA A 297 16.85 16.95 1.34
CA ALA A 297 17.92 16.41 2.16
C ALA A 297 17.36 15.90 3.49
N ALA A 298 16.61 16.72 4.23
CA ALA A 298 16.05 16.33 5.53
C ALA A 298 15.13 15.10 5.45
N ILE A 299 14.28 15.00 4.42
CA ILE A 299 13.47 13.80 4.12
C ILE A 299 14.39 12.61 3.83
N GLY A 300 15.40 12.82 2.99
CA GLY A 300 16.34 11.78 2.60
C GLY A 300 17.23 11.27 3.74
N TRP A 301 17.46 12.09 4.76
CA TRP A 301 18.13 11.72 6.02
C TRP A 301 17.15 11.16 7.06
N GLY A 302 15.86 11.03 6.73
CA GLY A 302 14.84 10.53 7.67
C GLY A 302 14.55 11.46 8.85
N LEU A 303 15.07 12.70 8.84
CA LEU A 303 14.86 13.71 9.88
C LEU A 303 13.43 14.27 9.84
N VAL A 304 12.87 14.37 8.63
CA VAL A 304 11.53 14.87 8.40
C VAL A 304 10.70 13.79 7.74
N ARG A 305 9.55 13.50 8.35
CA ARG A 305 8.55 12.62 7.75
C ARG A 305 7.64 13.47 6.88
N GLY A 306 7.86 13.42 5.56
CA GLY A 306 6.90 13.93 4.58
C GLY A 306 5.47 13.43 4.79
N ASN A 307 4.49 14.17 4.28
CA ASN A 307 3.12 13.69 4.29
C ASN A 307 2.99 12.45 3.36
N ARG A 308 2.09 11.53 3.70
CA ARG A 308 1.58 10.61 2.68
C ARG A 308 0.53 11.39 1.91
N ASP A 309 0.86 11.81 0.71
CA ASP A 309 -0.03 12.57 -0.14
C ASP A 309 -0.63 11.67 -1.22
N ILE A 310 -1.85 11.19 -0.97
CA ILE A 310 -2.52 10.32 -1.93
C ILE A 310 -2.76 11.02 -3.27
N ASP A 311 -2.87 12.35 -3.30
CA ASP A 311 -3.17 13.08 -4.52
C ASP A 311 -2.05 12.92 -5.53
N LEU A 312 -0.80 12.89 -5.07
CA LEU A 312 0.35 12.65 -5.94
C LEU A 312 0.27 11.28 -6.61
N PHE A 313 -0.25 10.26 -5.91
CA PHE A 313 -0.47 8.93 -6.47
C PHE A 313 -1.60 8.94 -7.48
N VAL A 314 -2.75 9.53 -7.12
CA VAL A 314 -3.91 9.66 -8.02
C VAL A 314 -3.56 10.44 -9.29
N GLN A 315 -2.89 11.58 -9.15
CA GLN A 315 -2.47 12.42 -10.27
C GLN A 315 -1.49 11.68 -11.19
N ALA A 316 -0.56 10.89 -10.62
CA ALA A 316 0.35 10.08 -11.42
C ALA A 316 -0.42 9.02 -12.24
N LEU A 317 -1.40 8.33 -11.62
CA LEU A 317 -2.22 7.35 -12.34
C LEU A 317 -3.10 8.00 -13.41
N ALA A 318 -3.77 9.11 -13.08
CA ALA A 318 -4.64 9.82 -14.01
C ALA A 318 -3.86 10.40 -15.19
N LYS A 319 -2.68 10.97 -14.95
CA LYS A 319 -1.81 11.50 -16.01
C LYS A 319 -1.42 10.44 -17.04
N ASP A 320 -1.21 9.22 -16.58
CA ASP A 320 -0.80 8.09 -17.42
C ASP A 320 -2.00 7.31 -18.01
N GLY A 321 -3.25 7.78 -17.79
CA GLY A 321 -4.49 7.15 -18.25
C GLY A 321 -4.80 5.82 -17.55
N LEU A 322 -4.24 5.58 -16.37
CA LEU A 322 -4.31 4.29 -15.67
C LEU A 322 -5.60 4.11 -14.86
N LEU A 323 -6.50 5.10 -14.85
CA LEU A 323 -7.80 5.05 -14.19
C LEU A 323 -8.98 4.97 -15.19
N ASP A 324 -8.71 5.05 -16.49
CA ASP A 324 -9.73 5.16 -17.54
C ASP A 324 -10.35 3.80 -17.93
N GLY A 325 -9.79 2.70 -17.40
CA GLY A 325 -10.11 1.33 -17.77
C GLY A 325 -9.17 0.75 -18.83
N GLY A 326 -9.44 -0.48 -19.26
CA GLY A 326 -8.58 -1.24 -20.18
C GLY A 326 -7.38 -1.94 -19.51
N PRO A 327 -6.56 -2.66 -20.29
CA PRO A 327 -5.53 -3.55 -19.74
C PRO A 327 -4.26 -2.82 -19.23
N ARG A 328 -4.07 -1.56 -19.64
CA ARG A 328 -2.82 -0.80 -19.44
C ARG A 328 -2.38 -0.73 -17.97
N ALA A 329 -3.31 -0.52 -17.04
CA ALA A 329 -2.99 -0.48 -15.61
C ALA A 329 -2.40 -1.81 -15.11
N ALA A 330 -2.98 -2.94 -15.53
CA ALA A 330 -2.48 -4.26 -15.17
C ALA A 330 -1.13 -4.57 -15.84
N GLU A 331 -0.94 -4.18 -17.10
CA GLU A 331 0.33 -4.33 -17.83
C GLU A 331 1.46 -3.55 -17.17
N VAL A 332 1.21 -2.29 -16.82
CA VAL A 332 2.19 -1.45 -16.10
C VAL A 332 2.51 -2.08 -14.75
N ALA A 333 1.50 -2.44 -13.95
CA ALA A 333 1.74 -3.05 -12.64
C ALA A 333 2.55 -4.36 -12.73
N ALA A 334 2.29 -5.19 -13.74
CA ALA A 334 3.03 -6.42 -13.97
C ALA A 334 4.49 -6.15 -14.37
N ALA A 335 4.73 -5.18 -15.26
CA ALA A 335 6.09 -4.78 -15.67
C ALA A 335 6.88 -4.19 -14.49
N GLU A 336 6.26 -3.34 -13.69
CA GLU A 336 6.87 -2.74 -12.49
C GLU A 336 7.20 -3.81 -11.43
N LEU A 337 6.33 -4.79 -11.22
CA LEU A 337 6.61 -5.91 -10.33
C LEU A 337 7.76 -6.78 -10.83
N ALA A 338 7.83 -7.04 -12.14
CA ALA A 338 8.92 -7.78 -12.75
C ALA A 338 10.27 -7.04 -12.61
N GLU A 339 10.28 -5.71 -12.77
CA GLU A 339 11.45 -4.87 -12.51
C GLU A 339 11.90 -4.98 -11.05
N VAL A 340 10.97 -4.89 -10.09
CA VAL A 340 11.26 -5.07 -8.66
C VAL A 340 11.91 -6.43 -8.41
N GLY A 341 11.35 -7.51 -8.97
CA GLY A 341 11.91 -8.84 -8.87
C GLY A 341 13.34 -8.93 -9.42
N ALA A 342 13.61 -8.30 -10.57
CA ALA A 342 14.94 -8.24 -11.18
C ALA A 342 15.96 -7.44 -10.34
N GLN A 343 15.54 -6.33 -9.73
CA GLN A 343 16.37 -5.53 -8.82
C GLN A 343 16.72 -6.34 -7.56
N VAL A 344 15.75 -7.04 -6.98
CA VAL A 344 15.96 -7.92 -5.82
C VAL A 344 16.93 -9.06 -6.13
N ARG A 345 16.80 -9.71 -7.30
CA ARG A 345 17.78 -10.72 -7.75
C ARG A 345 19.20 -10.15 -7.86
N ARG A 346 19.34 -8.97 -8.49
CA ARG A 346 20.65 -8.31 -8.62
C ARG A 346 21.29 -8.03 -7.28
N LEU A 347 20.52 -7.57 -6.29
CA LEU A 347 21.04 -7.38 -4.93
C LEU A 347 21.54 -8.67 -4.30
N ALA A 348 20.82 -9.78 -4.48
CA ALA A 348 21.19 -11.07 -3.88
C ALA A 348 22.47 -11.67 -4.48
N HIS A 349 22.81 -11.30 -5.71
CA HIS A 349 24.02 -11.78 -6.41
C HIS A 349 25.21 -10.81 -6.36
N ALA A 350 25.06 -9.61 -5.81
CA ALA A 350 26.07 -8.55 -5.88
C ALA A 350 27.41 -8.89 -5.19
N ASP A 351 27.42 -9.86 -4.26
CA ASP A 351 28.63 -10.31 -3.54
C ASP A 351 29.22 -11.63 -4.12
N HIS A 352 28.64 -12.17 -5.19
CA HIS A 352 29.11 -13.38 -5.91
C HIS A 352 29.87 -13.06 -7.21
N ALA A 353 30.04 -11.78 -7.54
CA ALA A 353 30.77 -11.27 -8.71
C ALA A 353 32.05 -10.57 -8.26
#